data_AF-A0A9D0NV24-F1
#
_entry.id   AF-A0A9D0NV24-F1
#
_cell.length_a   1.000
_cell.length_b   1.000
_cell.length_c   1.000
_cell.angle_alpha   90.00
_cell.angle_beta   90.00
_cell.angle_gamma   90.00
#
_symmetry.space_group_name_H-M   'P 1'
#
loop_
_entity.id
_entity.type
_entity.pdbx_description
1 polymer ?
#
loop_
_entity_poly.entity_id
_entity_poly.type
_entity_poly.pdbx_seq_one_letter_code
_entity_poly.pdbx_strand_id
1 'polypeptide(L)'
;MSQENRVKVRKNGPLLCTGTIEVRNADGALLDSGDDIALCRCGASANKPFCDGSHRAAGFEDAGMLAGVASDELEGEGPLVVSVRANAMLIAKGPMTLVSADGAIAATRNKAAFCRCGASANKPFCDGSHKTCGFEG
;
A
#
# COMPACT_ATOMS: atom_id res chain seq x y z
N MET A 1 2.61 22.22 10.55
CA MET A 1 1.82 21.07 11.05
C MET A 1 2.02 19.96 10.03
N SER A 2 2.79 18.93 10.36
CA SER A 2 2.94 17.75 9.51
C SER A 2 1.58 17.04 9.41
N GLN A 3 1.14 16.71 8.19
CA GLN A 3 -0.06 15.89 8.02
C GLN A 3 0.22 14.46 8.49
N GLU A 4 -0.73 13.84 9.18
CA GLU A 4 -0.65 12.44 9.60
C GLU A 4 -0.60 11.51 8.37
N ASN A 5 0.29 10.52 8.38
CA ASN A 5 0.34 9.54 7.30
C ASN A 5 -0.83 8.56 7.43
N ARG A 6 -1.58 8.36 6.36
CA ARG A 6 -2.69 7.40 6.29
C ARG A 6 -2.56 6.53 5.06
N VAL A 7 -2.88 5.25 5.21
CA VAL A 7 -3.01 4.30 4.11
C VAL A 7 -4.44 3.80 4.08
N LYS A 8 -5.24 4.35 3.16
CA LYS A 8 -6.62 3.90 2.95
C LYS A 8 -6.68 2.81 1.89
N VAL A 9 -7.30 1.69 2.23
CA VAL A 9 -7.58 0.62 1.29
C VAL A 9 -8.87 0.95 0.54
N ARG A 10 -8.80 1.24 -0.76
CA ARG A 10 -10.00 1.40 -1.57
C ARG A 10 -10.58 0.03 -1.90
N LYS A 11 -11.90 -0.13 -1.75
CA LYS A 11 -12.65 -1.30 -2.27
C LYS A 11 -12.36 -1.45 -3.76
N ASN A 12 -12.02 -2.67 -4.18
CA ASN A 12 -11.70 -3.02 -5.57
C ASN A 12 -10.62 -2.11 -6.20
N GLY A 13 -9.76 -1.50 -5.37
CA GLY A 13 -8.95 -0.37 -5.80
C GLY A 13 -7.59 -0.27 -5.10
N PRO A 14 -6.89 0.85 -5.33
CA PRO A 14 -5.52 1.05 -4.85
C PRO A 14 -5.44 1.25 -3.34
N LEU A 15 -4.19 1.30 -2.87
CA LEU A 15 -3.87 1.93 -1.59
C LEU A 15 -3.74 3.42 -1.84
N LEU A 16 -4.54 4.23 -1.13
CA LEU A 16 -4.42 5.68 -1.16
C LEU A 16 -3.59 6.12 0.04
N CYS A 17 -2.38 6.59 -0.22
CA CYS A 17 -1.44 7.06 0.78
C CYS A 17 -1.50 8.58 0.85
N THR A 18 -1.89 9.12 2.00
CA THR A 18 -1.94 10.58 2.24
C THR A 18 -1.04 10.96 3.41
N GLY A 19 -0.52 12.19 3.44
CA GLY A 19 0.56 12.62 4.34
C GLY A 19 1.83 12.85 3.53
N THR A 20 2.99 13.06 4.14
CA THR A 20 4.22 13.23 3.35
C THR A 20 4.72 11.86 2.86
N ILE A 21 4.58 11.55 1.58
CA ILE A 21 4.90 10.23 1.03
C ILE A 21 6.17 10.28 0.18
N GLU A 22 7.05 9.29 0.37
CA GLU A 22 8.19 9.04 -0.52
C GLU A 22 8.13 7.61 -1.05
N VAL A 23 8.08 7.45 -2.37
CA VAL A 23 8.14 6.13 -3.03
C VAL A 23 9.56 5.92 -3.53
N ARG A 24 10.20 4.84 -3.10
CA ARG A 24 11.60 4.53 -3.42
C ARG A 24 11.75 3.15 -4.03
N ASN A 25 12.73 2.98 -4.91
CA ASN A 25 13.05 1.66 -5.46
C ASN A 25 13.87 0.79 -4.46
N ALA A 26 14.29 -0.40 -4.88
CA ALA A 26 15.05 -1.32 -4.04
C ALA A 26 16.44 -0.78 -3.62
N ASP A 27 17.04 0.09 -4.42
CA ASP A 27 18.33 0.74 -4.17
C ASP A 27 18.19 2.01 -3.30
N GLY A 28 16.95 2.38 -2.96
CA GLY A 28 16.65 3.57 -2.16
C GLY A 28 16.51 4.86 -2.96
N ALA A 29 16.67 4.81 -4.30
CA ALA A 29 16.45 5.97 -5.16
C ALA A 29 14.98 6.39 -5.12
N LEU A 30 14.74 7.70 -5.03
CA LEU A 30 13.40 8.28 -5.05
C LEU A 30 12.80 8.10 -6.45
N LEU A 31 11.64 7.44 -6.50
CA LEU A 31 10.84 7.31 -7.71
C LEU A 31 9.83 8.45 -7.83
N ASP A 32 9.17 8.77 -6.73
CA ASP A 32 8.20 9.86 -6.65
C ASP A 32 7.98 10.29 -5.19
N SER A 33 7.41 11.48 -4.99
CA SER A 33 7.04 12.01 -3.69
C SER A 33 5.86 12.96 -3.79
N GLY A 34 5.01 12.99 -2.77
CA GLY A 34 3.86 13.89 -2.75
C GLY A 34 2.99 13.68 -1.53
N ASP A 35 1.88 14.42 -1.47
CA ASP A 35 0.98 14.40 -0.32
C ASP A 35 -0.21 13.44 -0.46
N ASP A 36 -0.44 12.95 -1.68
CA ASP A 36 -1.48 11.98 -2.04
C ASP A 36 -0.97 11.09 -3.18
N ILE A 37 -0.70 9.82 -2.89
CA ILE A 37 -0.19 8.84 -3.87
C ILE A 37 -1.08 7.60 -3.86
N ALA A 38 -1.56 7.21 -5.04
CA ALA A 38 -2.29 5.97 -5.24
C ALA A 38 -1.34 4.85 -5.70
N LEU A 39 -1.16 3.83 -4.87
CA LEU A 39 -0.31 2.67 -5.17
C LEU A 39 -1.13 1.48 -5.66
N CYS A 40 -0.63 0.84 -6.72
CA CYS A 40 -1.27 -0.33 -7.31
C CYS A 40 -1.30 -1.49 -6.31
N ARG A 41 -2.49 -2.08 -6.17
CA ARG A 41 -2.72 -3.28 -5.36
C ARG A 41 -3.20 -4.48 -6.16
N CYS A 42 -3.68 -4.24 -7.38
CA CYS A 42 -4.29 -5.27 -8.22
C CYS A 42 -3.30 -6.05 -9.11
N GLY A 43 -2.06 -5.57 -9.27
CA GLY A 43 -1.07 -6.17 -10.17
C GLY A 43 -1.21 -5.81 -11.65
N ALA A 44 -2.29 -5.14 -12.07
CA ALA A 44 -2.58 -4.89 -13.49
C ALA A 44 -2.10 -3.53 -14.03
N SER A 45 -1.59 -2.62 -13.18
CA SER A 45 -1.15 -1.30 -13.64
C SER A 45 -0.02 -1.39 -14.67
N ALA A 46 -0.05 -0.56 -15.71
CA ALA A 46 1.07 -0.36 -16.64
C ALA A 46 2.12 0.60 -16.08
N ASN A 47 1.77 1.40 -15.07
CA ASN A 47 2.65 2.37 -14.41
C ASN A 47 3.03 1.93 -12.99
N LYS A 48 3.35 0.64 -12.79
CA LYS A 48 3.73 0.12 -11.46
C LYS A 48 4.96 0.89 -10.94
N PRO A 49 5.03 1.19 -9.62
CA PRO A 49 4.15 0.75 -8.53
C PRO A 49 2.85 1.55 -8.39
N PHE A 50 2.63 2.57 -9.20
CA PHE A 50 1.49 3.49 -9.09
C PHE A 50 0.23 2.91 -9.70
N CYS A 51 -0.92 3.35 -9.21
CA CYS A 51 -2.22 3.00 -9.76
C CYS A 51 -2.56 3.90 -10.95
N ASP A 52 -2.89 3.29 -12.08
CA ASP A 52 -3.32 3.95 -13.32
C ASP A 52 -4.83 3.75 -13.61
N GLY A 53 -5.55 3.07 -12.73
CA GLY A 53 -6.97 2.74 -12.90
C GLY A 53 -7.26 1.37 -13.52
N SER A 54 -6.22 0.62 -13.94
CA SER A 54 -6.36 -0.70 -14.60
C SER A 54 -7.09 -1.75 -13.75
N HIS A 55 -7.20 -1.55 -12.44
CA HIS A 55 -7.97 -2.41 -11.53
C HIS A 55 -9.43 -2.62 -11.95
N ARG A 56 -10.04 -1.64 -12.63
CA ARG A 56 -11.44 -1.72 -13.10
C ARG A 56 -11.57 -2.73 -14.23
N ALA A 57 -10.74 -2.58 -15.26
CA ALA A 57 -10.74 -3.47 -16.43
C ALA A 57 -10.23 -4.87 -16.06
N ALA A 58 -9.30 -4.97 -15.12
CA ALA A 58 -8.79 -6.24 -14.61
C ALA A 58 -9.79 -6.98 -13.69
N GLY A 59 -10.95 -6.40 -13.36
CA GLY A 59 -11.93 -7.02 -12.48
C GLY A 59 -11.38 -7.30 -11.08
N PHE A 60 -10.53 -6.42 -10.54
CA PHE A 60 -9.94 -6.64 -9.22
C PHE A 60 -10.99 -6.57 -8.12
N GLU A 61 -11.18 -7.68 -7.40
CA GLU A 61 -12.14 -7.78 -6.31
C GLU A 61 -11.44 -7.89 -4.96
N ASP A 62 -11.76 -6.93 -4.09
CA ASP A 62 -11.34 -6.94 -2.69
C ASP A 62 -12.21 -5.94 -1.91
N ALA A 63 -12.79 -6.39 -0.79
CA ALA A 63 -13.68 -5.56 0.01
C ALA A 63 -12.99 -4.33 0.63
N GLY A 64 -11.67 -4.38 0.79
CA GLY A 64 -10.88 -3.31 1.43
C GLY A 64 -11.15 -3.16 2.92
N MET A 65 -11.60 -4.22 3.58
CA MET A 65 -11.90 -4.23 5.01
C MET A 65 -10.72 -4.75 5.82
N LEU A 66 -10.35 -4.03 6.86
CA LEU A 66 -9.23 -4.35 7.76
C LEU A 66 -9.75 -4.80 9.13
N ALA A 67 -10.49 -5.90 9.18
CA ALA A 67 -11.00 -6.43 10.45
C ALA A 67 -9.90 -7.19 11.22
N GLY A 68 -9.83 -6.98 12.53
CA GLY A 68 -8.93 -7.76 13.40
C GLY A 68 -7.43 -7.47 13.21
N VAL A 69 -7.09 -6.36 12.56
CA VAL A 69 -5.70 -5.92 12.44
C VAL A 69 -5.28 -5.33 13.79
N ALA A 70 -4.24 -5.88 14.41
CA ALA A 70 -3.69 -5.32 15.65
C ALA A 70 -3.24 -3.86 15.45
N SER A 71 -3.01 -3.11 16.52
CA SER A 71 -2.39 -1.77 16.42
C SER A 71 -1.01 -1.78 17.07
N ASP A 72 -0.10 -0.97 16.53
CA ASP A 72 1.15 -0.61 17.18
C ASP A 72 0.98 0.73 17.91
N GLU A 73 1.77 0.97 18.95
CA GLU A 73 2.01 2.34 19.42
C GLU A 73 2.87 3.08 18.39
N LEU A 74 2.47 4.29 17.99
CA LEU A 74 3.18 5.03 16.95
C LEU A 74 4.47 5.63 17.48
N GLU A 75 5.55 5.49 16.71
CA GLU A 75 6.88 5.95 17.07
C GLU A 75 7.40 6.98 16.05
N GLY A 76 7.85 8.11 16.57
CA GLY A 76 8.49 9.16 15.78
C GLY A 76 7.55 9.96 14.89
N GLU A 77 8.15 10.74 14.00
CA GLU A 77 7.48 11.59 13.01
C GLU A 77 8.25 11.50 11.69
N GLY A 78 7.63 11.94 10.59
CA GLY A 78 8.29 12.05 9.29
C GLY A 78 7.50 11.40 8.15
N PRO A 79 8.12 11.31 6.96
CA PRO A 79 7.43 10.80 5.78
C PRO A 79 7.10 9.31 5.90
N LEU A 80 6.00 8.91 5.27
CA LEU A 80 5.77 7.50 4.97
C LEU A 80 6.66 7.10 3.79
N VAL A 81 7.72 6.35 4.08
CA VAL A 81 8.62 5.83 3.05
C VAL A 81 8.11 4.49 2.56
N VAL A 82 7.75 4.42 1.29
CA VAL A 82 7.30 3.20 0.62
C VAL A 82 8.40 2.67 -0.30
N SER A 83 9.06 1.60 0.11
CA SER A 83 10.06 0.91 -0.72
C SER A 83 9.41 -0.16 -1.61
N VAL A 84 9.65 -0.08 -2.91
CA VAL A 84 9.20 -1.06 -3.92
C VAL A 84 10.19 -2.22 -3.98
N ARG A 85 9.70 -3.44 -3.71
CA ARG A 85 10.49 -4.66 -3.96
C ARG A 85 10.15 -5.21 -5.34
N ALA A 86 11.19 -5.42 -6.17
CA ALA A 86 11.06 -6.01 -7.49
C ALA A 86 10.30 -7.35 -7.40
N ASN A 87 9.28 -7.52 -8.24
CA ASN A 87 8.41 -8.70 -8.32
C ASN A 87 7.80 -9.13 -6.97
N ALA A 88 7.67 -8.21 -6.01
CA ALA A 88 7.23 -8.49 -4.65
C ALA A 88 6.40 -7.34 -4.05
N MET A 89 6.32 -7.28 -2.72
CA MET A 89 5.50 -6.33 -1.97
C MET A 89 6.00 -4.88 -2.01
N LEU A 90 5.14 -3.97 -1.55
CA LEU A 90 5.52 -2.65 -1.08
C LEU A 90 5.84 -2.73 0.41
N ILE A 91 6.93 -2.10 0.86
CA ILE A 91 7.25 -1.96 2.28
C ILE A 91 7.05 -0.51 2.68
N ALA A 92 6.00 -0.22 3.44
CA ALA A 92 5.78 1.09 4.04
C ALA A 92 6.47 1.16 5.41
N LYS A 93 7.19 2.24 5.68
CA LYS A 93 7.86 2.53 6.96
C LYS A 93 7.58 3.97 7.37
N GLY A 94 7.36 4.18 8.66
CA GLY A 94 6.95 5.45 9.24
C GLY A 94 5.63 5.27 9.99
N PRO A 95 5.33 6.14 10.96
CA PRO A 95 4.08 6.09 11.71
C PRO A 95 2.93 6.30 10.73
N MET A 96 1.97 5.36 10.68
CA MET A 96 0.85 5.39 9.74
C MET A 96 -0.44 4.88 10.38
N THR A 97 -1.56 5.47 9.94
CA THR A 97 -2.90 4.99 10.26
C THR A 97 -3.49 4.23 9.08
N LEU A 98 -3.94 3.01 9.33
CA LEU A 98 -4.61 2.16 8.34
C LEU A 98 -6.11 2.42 8.36
N VAL A 99 -6.66 2.67 7.18
CA VAL A 99 -8.08 3.04 7.01
C VAL A 99 -8.76 2.04 6.08
N SER A 100 -9.85 1.44 6.55
CA SER A 100 -10.70 0.55 5.76
C SER A 100 -11.44 1.31 4.65
N ALA A 101 -12.00 0.57 3.70
CA ALA A 101 -12.72 1.14 2.56
C ALA A 101 -13.90 2.04 2.98
N ASP A 102 -14.63 1.63 4.03
CA ASP A 102 -15.73 2.38 4.66
C ASP A 102 -15.28 3.65 5.37
N GLY A 103 -13.97 3.84 5.59
CA GLY A 103 -13.41 4.98 6.29
C GLY A 103 -13.11 4.73 7.77
N ALA A 104 -13.42 3.54 8.31
CA ALA A 104 -13.06 3.20 9.68
C ALA A 104 -11.54 3.16 9.84
N ILE A 105 -11.03 3.77 10.92
CA ILE A 105 -9.66 3.58 11.36
C ILE A 105 -9.55 2.16 11.91
N ALA A 106 -8.73 1.34 11.27
CA ALA A 106 -8.62 -0.07 11.59
C ALA A 106 -7.46 -0.37 12.54
N ALA A 107 -6.33 0.28 12.33
CA ALA A 107 -5.11 0.06 13.09
C ALA A 107 -4.10 1.19 12.87
N THR A 108 -3.12 1.27 13.75
CA THR A 108 -1.88 2.05 13.59
C THR A 108 -0.70 1.10 13.36
N ARG A 109 0.28 1.51 12.55
CA ARG A 109 1.51 0.74 12.27
C ARG A 109 2.71 1.66 12.10
N ASN A 110 3.89 1.18 12.50
CA ASN A 110 5.16 1.84 12.13
C ASN A 110 5.78 1.22 10.86
N LYS A 111 5.32 0.03 10.48
CA LYS A 111 5.77 -0.69 9.28
C LYS A 111 4.70 -1.67 8.80
N ALA A 112 4.53 -1.77 7.48
CA ALA A 112 3.65 -2.76 6.87
C ALA A 112 4.19 -3.24 5.52
N ALA A 113 3.93 -4.50 5.18
CA ALA A 113 4.19 -5.06 3.86
C ALA A 113 2.87 -5.22 3.11
N PHE A 114 2.64 -4.41 2.08
CA PHE A 114 1.41 -4.44 1.30
C PHE A 114 1.56 -5.27 0.03
N CYS A 115 0.55 -6.08 -0.25
CA CYS A 115 0.42 -6.79 -1.51
C CYS A 115 0.24 -5.76 -2.63
N ARG A 116 0.97 -5.96 -3.73
CA ARG A 116 0.72 -5.25 -5.00
C ARG A 116 0.53 -6.17 -6.21
N CYS A 117 0.63 -7.48 -6.00
CA CYS A 117 0.45 -8.48 -7.06
C CYS A 117 -1.02 -8.86 -7.30
N GLY A 118 -1.95 -8.45 -6.42
CA GLY A 118 -3.36 -8.83 -6.50
C GLY A 118 -3.70 -10.24 -6.00
N ALA A 119 -2.72 -11.10 -5.74
CA ALA A 119 -2.95 -12.52 -5.44
C ALA A 119 -2.94 -12.90 -3.94
N SER A 120 -2.66 -11.97 -3.03
CA SER A 120 -2.64 -12.28 -1.58
C SER A 120 -4.00 -12.78 -1.09
N ALA A 121 -4.03 -13.80 -0.24
CA ALA A 121 -5.22 -14.22 0.51
C ALA A 121 -5.43 -13.36 1.77
N ASN A 122 -4.40 -12.63 2.22
CA ASN A 122 -4.44 -11.73 3.37
C ASN A 122 -4.41 -10.25 2.96
N LYS A 123 -5.15 -9.90 1.90
CA LYS A 123 -5.20 -8.51 1.40
C LYS A 123 -5.66 -7.54 2.51
N PRO A 124 -5.13 -6.30 2.53
CA PRO A 124 -4.17 -5.73 1.59
C PRO A 124 -2.71 -6.11 1.85
N PHE A 125 -2.43 -6.93 2.87
CA PHE A 125 -1.07 -7.29 3.26
C PHE A 125 -0.48 -8.34 2.33
N CYS A 126 0.85 -8.39 2.26
CA CYS A 126 1.54 -9.45 1.54
C CYS A 126 1.63 -10.71 2.40
N ASP A 127 1.30 -11.85 1.81
CA ASP A 127 1.40 -13.20 2.37
C ASP A 127 2.46 -14.07 1.65
N GLY A 128 3.05 -13.55 0.57
CA GLY A 128 4.06 -14.25 -0.23
C GLY A 128 3.56 -14.78 -1.57
N SER A 129 2.26 -14.66 -1.91
CA SER A 129 1.71 -15.17 -3.18
C SER A 129 2.39 -14.62 -4.43
N HIS A 130 3.08 -13.47 -4.36
CA HIS A 130 3.89 -12.94 -5.46
C HIS A 130 4.95 -13.92 -5.98
N LYS A 131 5.42 -14.85 -5.14
CA LYS A 131 6.42 -15.86 -5.52
C LYS A 131 5.88 -16.91 -6.50
N THR A 132 4.56 -17.10 -6.54
CA THR A 132 3.92 -18.19 -7.30
C THR A 132 2.86 -17.71 -8.29
N CYS A 133 2.40 -16.46 -8.20
CA CYS A 133 1.34 -15.93 -9.07
C CYS A 133 1.86 -15.29 -10.38
N GLY A 134 3.15 -15.43 -10.70
CA GLY A 134 3.75 -14.87 -11.92
C GLY A 134 3.75 -13.34 -11.96
N PHE A 135 3.86 -12.69 -10.80
CA PHE A 135 3.84 -11.22 -10.73
C PHE A 135 5.13 -10.60 -11.25
N GLU A 136 4.99 -9.67 -12.20
CA GLU A 136 6.07 -8.86 -12.74
C GLU A 136 5.83 -7.37 -12.43
N GLY A 137 6.80 -6.73 -11.78
CA GLY A 137 6.77 -5.29 -11.60
C GLY A 137 7.75 -4.72 -10.59
#